data_AF-A0A1H2M490-F1
#
_entry.id   AF-A0A1H2M490-F1
#
_cell.length_a   1.000
_cell.length_b   1.000
_cell.length_c   1.000
_cell.angle_alpha   90.00
_cell.angle_beta   90.00
_cell.angle_gamma   90.00
#
_symmetry.space_group_name_H-M   'P 1'
#
loop_
_entity.id
_entity.type
_entity.pdbx_description
1 polymer ?
#
loop_
_entity_poly.entity_id
_entity_poly.type
_entity_poly.pdbx_seq_one_letter_code
_entity_poly.pdbx_strand_id
1 'polypeptide(L)'
;MCEELLGVKGALGSLGLALLIFGLAPGMVLSLILCLLPRDDPRRQELHAELYAVPRWERPFWVFDQLEVALRQGVFPEVSWFFEFWGGRLIWSRSKIQSGLAIHKEHPDTFWVPDAQTKANLGPGDLVKLSWAITRPRKGGPGGERMWVKITYREGENFVGALDNWPIYVYLRPDETVRFHADDIIDYVLFDEYGEQDDGVEAA
;
A
#
# COMPACT_ATOMS: atom_id res chain seq x y z
N MET A 1 -2.93 21.23 -44.63
CA MET A 1 -3.38 20.54 -43.40
C MET A 1 -2.47 20.79 -42.20
N CYS A 2 -1.12 20.73 -42.32
CA CYS A 2 -0.23 21.08 -41.19
C CYS A 2 -0.15 22.60 -40.91
N GLU A 3 -0.26 23.46 -41.93
CA GLU A 3 -0.19 24.92 -41.73
C GLU A 3 -1.44 25.53 -41.06
N GLU A 4 -2.64 24.97 -41.29
CA GLU A 4 -3.88 25.46 -40.65
C GLU A 4 -3.94 25.15 -39.15
N LEU A 5 -3.36 24.03 -38.70
CA LEU A 5 -3.32 23.67 -37.28
C LEU A 5 -2.39 24.59 -36.46
N LEU A 6 -1.39 25.19 -37.10
CA LEU A 6 -0.44 26.12 -36.47
C LEU A 6 -0.91 27.59 -36.52
N GLY A 7 -1.95 27.91 -37.30
CA GLY A 7 -2.49 29.26 -37.46
C GLY A 7 -3.51 29.69 -36.39
N VAL A 8 -3.94 28.78 -35.51
CA VAL A 8 -4.86 29.11 -34.41
C VAL A 8 -4.09 29.83 -33.31
N LYS A 9 -4.44 31.09 -33.03
CA LYS A 9 -3.86 31.87 -31.92
C LYS A 9 -3.91 31.05 -30.63
N GLY A 10 -2.74 30.74 -30.07
CA GLY A 10 -2.62 29.98 -28.83
C GLY A 10 -2.41 28.48 -28.97
N ALA A 11 -2.43 27.89 -30.18
CA ALA A 11 -2.19 26.46 -30.39
C ALA A 11 -0.78 26.00 -29.94
N LEU A 12 0.25 26.81 -30.20
CA LEU A 12 1.59 26.53 -29.68
C LEU A 12 1.65 26.62 -28.15
N GLY A 13 0.89 27.55 -27.56
CA GLY A 13 0.81 27.74 -26.11
C GLY A 13 0.07 26.61 -25.41
N SER A 14 -1.05 26.13 -25.98
CA SER A 14 -1.80 24.99 -25.46
C SER A 14 -1.02 23.68 -25.61
N LEU A 15 -0.30 23.49 -26.72
CA LEU A 15 0.61 22.36 -26.90
C LEU A 15 1.75 22.39 -25.85
N GLY A 16 2.38 23.56 -25.65
CA GLY A 16 3.41 23.74 -24.63
C GLY A 16 2.89 23.47 -23.21
N LEU A 17 1.69 23.95 -22.90
CA LEU A 17 1.04 23.71 -21.61
C LEU A 17 0.72 22.23 -21.41
N ALA A 18 0.25 21.52 -22.43
CA ALA A 18 -0.01 20.09 -22.37
C ALA A 18 1.28 19.28 -22.16
N LEU A 19 2.36 19.63 -22.86
CA LEU A 19 3.68 19.01 -22.66
C LEU A 19 4.23 19.27 -21.25
N LEU A 20 3.95 20.44 -20.68
CA LEU A 20 4.30 20.76 -19.31
C LEU A 20 3.49 19.90 -18.33
N ILE A 21 2.16 19.91 -18.41
CA ILE A 21 1.27 19.21 -17.46
C ILE A 21 1.42 17.69 -17.53
N PHE A 22 1.51 17.10 -18.72
CA PHE A 22 1.53 15.64 -18.89
C PHE A 22 2.93 15.06 -19.13
N GLY A 23 3.94 15.93 -19.27
CA GLY A 23 5.34 15.54 -19.48
C GLY A 23 6.22 15.86 -18.28
N LEU A 24 6.56 17.14 -18.11
CA LEU A 24 7.60 17.58 -17.16
C LEU A 24 7.09 17.77 -15.73
N ALA A 25 5.93 18.44 -15.58
CA ALA A 25 5.40 18.86 -14.29
C ALA A 25 5.16 17.70 -13.31
N PRO A 26 4.65 16.52 -13.71
CA PRO A 26 4.41 15.43 -12.78
C PRO A 26 5.70 14.96 -12.07
N GLY A 27 6.82 14.91 -12.79
CA GLY A 27 8.11 14.55 -12.22
C GLY A 27 8.61 15.60 -11.23
N MET A 28 8.52 16.88 -11.59
CA MET A 28 8.94 17.98 -10.72
C MET A 28 8.10 18.07 -9.45
N VAL A 29 6.78 17.96 -9.58
CA VAL A 29 5.84 17.99 -8.45
C VAL A 29 6.07 16.77 -7.55
N LEU A 30 6.27 15.58 -8.12
CA LEU A 30 6.62 14.40 -7.34
C LEU A 30 7.92 14.63 -6.55
N SER A 31 8.98 15.16 -7.17
CA SER A 31 10.22 15.47 -6.45
C SER A 31 10.01 16.44 -5.28
N LEU A 32 9.12 17.42 -5.41
CA LEU A 32 8.75 18.31 -4.30
C LEU A 32 7.98 17.58 -3.20
N ILE A 33 7.06 16.69 -3.58
CA ILE A 33 6.30 15.85 -2.64
C ILE A 33 7.24 14.97 -1.82
N LEU A 34 8.26 14.36 -2.45
CA LEU A 34 9.23 13.51 -1.76
C LEU A 34 10.02 14.26 -0.68
N CYS A 35 10.16 15.58 -0.78
CA CYS A 35 10.77 16.39 0.29
C CYS A 35 9.91 16.42 1.56
N LEU A 36 8.59 16.18 1.46
CA LEU A 36 7.67 16.13 2.60
C LEU A 36 7.71 14.78 3.33
N LEU A 37 8.15 13.71 2.66
CA LEU A 37 8.29 12.38 3.26
C LEU A 37 9.55 12.30 4.17
N PRO A 38 9.57 11.46 5.22
CA PRO A 38 10.78 11.18 6.00
C PRO A 38 11.95 10.72 5.13
N ARG A 39 13.20 11.00 5.55
CA ARG A 39 14.39 10.71 4.72
C ARG A 39 14.68 9.23 4.53
N ASP A 40 14.31 8.42 5.49
CA ASP A 40 14.55 6.98 5.52
C ASP A 40 13.39 6.17 4.90
N ASP A 41 12.41 6.84 4.29
CA ASP A 41 11.24 6.19 3.70
C ASP A 41 11.60 5.51 2.35
N PRO A 42 11.44 4.18 2.22
CA PRO A 42 11.75 3.44 0.99
C PRO A 42 10.96 3.94 -0.24
N ARG A 43 9.76 4.50 -0.03
CA ARG A 43 8.90 5.00 -1.11
C ARG A 43 9.55 6.13 -1.91
N ARG A 44 10.52 6.87 -1.33
CA ARG A 44 11.24 7.95 -2.04
C ARG A 44 11.93 7.46 -3.31
N GLN A 45 12.40 6.21 -3.32
CA GLN A 45 13.09 5.63 -4.47
C GLN A 45 12.11 4.95 -5.44
N GLU A 46 11.06 4.34 -4.91
CA GLU A 46 10.07 3.59 -5.69
C GLU A 46 9.11 4.49 -6.48
N LEU A 47 8.65 5.60 -5.87
CA LEU A 47 7.65 6.48 -6.47
C LEU A 47 8.11 7.11 -7.80
N HIS A 48 9.42 7.36 -7.95
CA HIS A 48 9.97 7.82 -9.21
C HIS A 48 9.82 6.76 -10.31
N ALA A 49 10.09 5.49 -10.01
CA ALA A 49 9.92 4.40 -10.96
C ALA A 49 8.44 4.19 -11.31
N GLU A 50 7.55 4.30 -10.32
CA GLU A 50 6.10 4.16 -10.51
C GLU A 50 5.53 5.26 -11.42
N LEU A 51 5.95 6.52 -11.24
CA LEU A 51 5.51 7.63 -12.09
C LEU A 51 5.77 7.36 -13.58
N TYR A 52 6.92 6.75 -13.91
CA TYR A 52 7.25 6.42 -15.30
C TYR A 52 6.48 5.21 -15.83
N ALA A 53 6.05 4.30 -14.96
CA ALA A 53 5.18 3.19 -15.31
C ALA A 53 3.71 3.62 -15.55
N VAL A 54 3.29 4.79 -15.03
CA VAL A 54 1.95 5.35 -15.21
C VAL A 54 1.80 5.99 -16.61
N PRO A 55 0.68 5.75 -17.34
CA PRO A 55 0.40 6.40 -18.62
C PRO A 55 0.42 7.92 -18.48
N ARG A 56 0.96 8.63 -19.48
CA ARG A 56 1.23 10.07 -19.37
C ARG A 56 0.01 10.92 -19.00
N TRP A 57 -1.18 10.54 -19.47
CA TRP A 57 -2.43 11.26 -19.18
C TRP A 57 -2.94 11.05 -17.74
N GLU A 58 -2.54 9.97 -17.07
CA GLU A 58 -2.92 9.65 -15.68
C GLU A 58 -1.95 10.25 -14.65
N ARG A 59 -0.73 10.60 -15.08
CA ARG A 59 0.34 11.09 -14.18
C ARG A 59 -0.05 12.28 -13.31
N PRO A 60 -0.77 13.32 -13.79
CA PRO A 60 -1.13 14.45 -12.93
C PRO A 60 -2.03 14.05 -11.76
N PHE A 61 -2.99 13.15 -12.01
CA PHE A 61 -3.87 12.62 -10.97
C PHE A 61 -3.12 11.72 -10.01
N TRP A 62 -2.26 10.84 -10.54
CA TRP A 62 -1.43 9.97 -9.71
C TRP A 62 -0.49 10.77 -8.79
N VAL A 63 0.14 11.84 -9.29
CA VAL A 63 1.00 12.72 -8.48
C VAL A 63 0.18 13.47 -7.41
N PHE A 64 -1.07 13.83 -7.71
CA PHE A 64 -1.97 14.41 -6.73
C PHE A 64 -2.29 13.43 -5.59
N ASP A 65 -2.51 12.15 -5.90
CA ASP A 65 -2.71 11.12 -4.88
C ASP A 65 -1.47 11.00 -3.96
N GLN A 66 -0.26 11.08 -4.54
CA GLN A 66 0.98 11.07 -3.74
C GLN A 66 1.14 12.31 -2.85
N LEU A 67 0.68 13.48 -3.29
CA LEU A 67 0.67 14.69 -2.47
C LEU A 67 -0.21 14.51 -1.24
N GLU A 68 -1.39 13.91 -1.41
CA GLU A 68 -2.29 13.62 -0.28
C GLU A 68 -1.60 12.70 0.74
N VAL A 69 -0.98 11.62 0.26
CA VAL A 69 -0.26 10.67 1.12
C VAL A 69 0.87 11.36 1.88
N ALA A 70 1.70 12.15 1.19
CA ALA A 70 2.82 12.84 1.80
C ALA A 70 2.37 13.91 2.81
N LEU A 71 1.24 14.59 2.57
CA LEU A 71 0.69 15.55 3.53
C LEU A 71 0.22 14.88 4.83
N ARG A 72 -0.38 13.68 4.73
CA ARG A 72 -0.79 12.89 5.89
C ARG A 72 0.40 12.39 6.71
N GLN A 73 1.44 11.93 6.03
CA GLN A 73 2.61 11.32 6.66
C GLN A 73 3.61 12.37 7.18
N GLY A 74 3.77 13.48 6.46
CA GLY A 74 4.79 14.48 6.76
C GLY A 74 4.31 15.63 7.64
N VAL A 75 3.23 16.32 7.25
CA VAL A 75 3.00 17.70 7.72
C VAL A 75 1.86 17.80 8.74
N PHE A 76 0.81 16.97 8.64
CA PHE A 76 -0.36 17.10 9.53
C PHE A 76 -1.01 15.75 9.89
N PRO A 77 -0.41 14.95 10.79
CA PRO A 77 -1.05 13.74 11.32
C PRO A 77 -2.38 14.07 12.02
N GLU A 78 -2.44 15.24 12.68
CA GLU A 78 -3.59 15.68 13.48
C GLU A 78 -4.77 16.20 12.65
N VAL A 79 -4.54 16.70 11.43
CA VAL A 79 -5.61 17.29 10.58
C VAL A 79 -6.20 16.25 9.61
N SER A 80 -5.76 14.99 9.69
CA SER A 80 -6.25 13.91 8.81
C SER A 80 -7.77 13.74 8.87
N TRP A 81 -8.39 14.01 10.02
CA TRP A 81 -9.84 13.90 10.20
C TRP A 81 -10.60 14.89 9.29
N PHE A 82 -10.01 16.05 8.99
CA PHE A 82 -10.66 17.11 8.22
C PHE A 82 -10.83 16.70 6.75
N PHE A 83 -9.83 16.01 6.20
CA PHE A 83 -9.90 15.44 4.85
C PHE A 83 -10.83 14.22 4.80
N GLU A 84 -10.86 13.41 5.87
CA GLU A 84 -11.81 12.30 6.04
C GLU A 84 -13.28 12.76 6.06
N PHE A 85 -13.54 13.94 6.65
CA PHE A 85 -14.88 14.52 6.81
C PHE A 85 -15.42 15.24 5.56
N TRP A 86 -14.59 15.95 4.79
CA TRP A 86 -15.08 16.85 3.72
C TRP A 86 -15.17 16.21 2.32
N GLY A 87 -14.46 15.12 2.08
CA GLY A 87 -14.52 14.34 0.83
C GLY A 87 -13.98 12.91 0.97
N GLY A 88 -13.43 12.59 2.13
CA GLY A 88 -12.68 11.40 2.41
C GLY A 88 -13.51 10.17 2.77
N ARG A 89 -14.75 10.05 2.28
CA ARG A 89 -15.58 8.85 2.48
C ARG A 89 -16.16 8.25 1.20
N LEU A 90 -16.07 8.95 0.06
CA LEU A 90 -16.61 8.48 -1.22
C LEU A 90 -15.57 7.81 -2.15
N ILE A 91 -14.28 7.94 -1.85
CA ILE A 91 -13.16 7.39 -2.66
C ILE A 91 -12.48 6.20 -1.93
N TRP A 92 -12.89 5.94 -0.69
CA TRP A 92 -12.19 5.08 0.27
C TRP A 92 -12.74 3.68 0.16
N SER A 93 -12.17 2.91 -0.74
CA SER A 93 -12.33 1.49 -0.58
C SER A 93 -11.65 1.08 0.71
N ARG A 94 -12.44 0.55 1.65
CA ARG A 94 -11.92 -0.18 2.78
C ARG A 94 -11.14 -1.35 2.19
N SER A 95 -9.81 -1.29 2.21
CA SER A 95 -8.99 -2.41 1.78
C SER A 95 -9.39 -3.61 2.61
N LYS A 96 -9.86 -4.65 1.93
CA LYS A 96 -10.36 -5.86 2.58
C LYS A 96 -9.20 -6.83 2.71
N ILE A 97 -9.06 -7.41 3.90
CA ILE A 97 -8.20 -8.57 4.09
C ILE A 97 -8.76 -9.70 3.23
N GLN A 98 -7.88 -10.38 2.51
CA GLN A 98 -8.20 -11.55 1.71
C GLN A 98 -7.89 -12.80 2.53
N SER A 99 -8.77 -13.80 2.45
CA SER A 99 -8.52 -15.08 3.10
C SER A 99 -7.36 -15.78 2.42
N GLY A 100 -6.28 -16.02 3.18
CA GLY A 100 -5.15 -16.82 2.74
C GLY A 100 -5.56 -18.24 2.38
N LEU A 101 -6.46 -18.84 3.16
CA LEU A 101 -7.00 -20.18 2.88
C LEU A 101 -7.78 -20.23 1.56
N ALA A 102 -8.56 -19.21 1.23
CA ALA A 102 -9.29 -19.15 -0.04
C ALA A 102 -8.32 -19.07 -1.23
N ILE A 103 -7.29 -18.23 -1.13
CA ILE A 103 -6.28 -18.08 -2.19
C ILE A 103 -5.46 -19.37 -2.35
N HIS A 104 -5.08 -20.03 -1.24
CA HIS A 104 -4.41 -21.33 -1.28
C HIS A 104 -5.26 -22.40 -1.97
N LYS A 105 -6.58 -22.44 -1.71
CA LYS A 105 -7.49 -23.37 -2.40
C LYS A 105 -7.56 -23.13 -3.91
N GLU A 106 -7.46 -21.88 -4.34
CA GLU A 106 -7.43 -21.52 -5.77
C GLU A 106 -6.07 -21.81 -6.43
N HIS A 107 -4.98 -21.65 -5.68
CA HIS A 107 -3.60 -21.74 -6.16
C HIS A 107 -2.67 -22.51 -5.21
N PRO A 108 -2.91 -23.81 -4.96
CA PRO A 108 -2.26 -24.56 -3.88
C PRO A 108 -0.76 -24.82 -4.10
N ASP A 109 -0.32 -24.78 -5.35
CA ASP A 109 1.06 -24.99 -5.78
C ASP A 109 1.96 -23.76 -5.59
N THR A 110 1.36 -22.56 -5.54
CA THR A 110 2.11 -21.29 -5.51
C THR A 110 1.85 -20.45 -4.28
N PHE A 111 0.71 -20.66 -3.60
CA PHE A 111 0.38 -19.99 -2.35
C PHE A 111 0.43 -20.98 -1.22
N TRP A 112 1.45 -20.90 -0.38
CA TRP A 112 1.50 -21.68 0.85
C TRP A 112 0.69 -21.00 1.97
N VAL A 113 0.14 -21.78 2.89
CA VAL A 113 -0.49 -21.28 4.13
C VAL A 113 -0.05 -22.14 5.31
N PRO A 114 0.04 -21.56 6.53
CA PRO A 114 0.39 -22.32 7.72
C PRO A 114 -0.67 -23.38 8.05
N ASP A 115 -0.24 -24.49 8.67
CA ASP A 115 -1.14 -25.52 9.16
C ASP A 115 -1.88 -25.09 10.45
N ALA A 116 -2.86 -25.90 10.85
CA ALA A 116 -3.70 -25.58 12.01
C ALA A 116 -2.96 -25.62 13.36
N GLN A 117 -1.96 -26.50 13.53
CA GLN A 117 -1.18 -26.60 14.76
C GLN A 117 -0.28 -25.37 14.91
N THR A 118 0.36 -24.94 13.84
CA THR A 118 1.14 -23.70 13.84
C THR A 118 0.25 -22.50 14.15
N LYS A 119 -0.90 -22.37 13.49
CA LYS A 119 -1.86 -21.27 13.78
C LYS A 119 -2.35 -21.29 15.23
N ALA A 120 -2.41 -22.48 15.85
CA ALA A 120 -2.78 -22.62 17.24
C ALA A 120 -1.71 -22.11 18.21
N ASN A 121 -0.44 -22.03 17.80
CA ASN A 121 0.65 -21.53 18.63
C ASN A 121 0.82 -20.00 18.56
N LEU A 122 0.32 -19.35 17.53
CA LEU A 122 0.45 -17.90 17.34
C LEU A 122 -0.20 -17.11 18.49
N GLY A 123 0.52 -16.13 19.01
CA GLY A 123 0.08 -15.32 20.15
C GLY A 123 0.57 -13.87 20.09
N PRO A 124 0.20 -13.05 21.08
CA PRO A 124 0.70 -11.68 21.19
C PRO A 124 2.23 -11.63 21.21
N GLY A 125 2.81 -10.77 20.37
CA GLY A 125 4.26 -10.69 20.15
C GLY A 125 4.70 -11.18 18.77
N ASP A 126 4.02 -12.20 18.25
CA ASP A 126 4.34 -12.80 16.96
C ASP A 126 4.00 -11.90 15.78
N LEU A 127 4.69 -12.13 14.65
CA LEU A 127 4.38 -11.48 13.38
C LEU A 127 3.62 -12.44 12.48
N VAL A 128 2.57 -11.94 11.84
CA VAL A 128 1.84 -12.65 10.80
C VAL A 128 1.76 -11.81 9.55
N LYS A 129 1.73 -12.47 8.40
CA LYS A 129 1.55 -11.80 7.12
C LYS A 129 0.15 -12.02 6.63
N LEU A 130 -0.49 -10.94 6.19
CA LEU A 130 -1.83 -10.94 5.61
C LEU A 130 -1.78 -10.35 4.20
N SER A 131 -2.80 -10.63 3.39
CA SER A 131 -2.98 -10.04 2.05
C SER A 131 -4.16 -9.09 2.04
N TRP A 132 -3.99 -7.89 1.50
CA TRP A 132 -5.05 -6.90 1.32
C TRP A 132 -5.39 -6.75 -0.16
N ALA A 133 -6.68 -6.75 -0.47
CA ALA A 133 -7.15 -6.48 -1.81
C ALA A 133 -6.90 -5.01 -2.19
N ILE A 134 -6.21 -4.79 -3.30
CA ILE A 134 -6.07 -3.46 -3.89
C ILE A 134 -7.36 -3.13 -4.62
N THR A 135 -7.93 -1.96 -4.33
CA THR A 135 -9.18 -1.58 -4.98
C THR A 135 -8.89 -0.90 -6.30
N ARG A 136 -9.46 -1.47 -7.37
CA ARG A 136 -9.19 -1.07 -8.76
C ARG A 136 -7.69 -1.22 -9.08
N PRO A 137 -7.16 -2.46 -9.03
CA PRO A 137 -5.77 -2.67 -9.39
C PRO A 137 -5.53 -2.16 -10.81
N ARG A 138 -4.40 -1.48 -11.02
CA ARG A 138 -4.02 -1.00 -12.35
C ARG A 138 -3.82 -2.21 -13.27
N LYS A 139 -4.07 -2.05 -14.57
CA LYS A 139 -3.84 -3.12 -15.54
C LYS A 139 -2.36 -3.56 -15.50
N GLY A 140 -2.11 -4.83 -15.14
CA GLY A 140 -0.77 -5.39 -14.95
C GLY A 140 -0.10 -5.03 -13.62
N GLY A 141 -0.80 -4.35 -12.72
CA GLY A 141 -0.36 -4.12 -11.34
C GLY A 141 -0.70 -5.29 -10.41
N PRO A 142 -0.20 -5.26 -9.17
CA PRO A 142 -0.51 -6.29 -8.19
C PRO A 142 -2.02 -6.32 -7.87
N GLY A 143 -2.56 -7.53 -7.71
CA GLY A 143 -3.97 -7.72 -7.32
C GLY A 143 -4.21 -7.56 -5.81
N GLY A 144 -3.14 -7.56 -5.02
CA GLY A 144 -3.18 -7.39 -3.58
C GLY A 144 -1.80 -7.04 -3.02
N GLU A 145 -1.78 -6.51 -1.80
CA GLU A 145 -0.58 -6.14 -1.08
C GLU A 145 -0.41 -7.03 0.15
N ARG A 146 0.79 -7.59 0.36
CA ARG A 146 1.08 -8.48 1.49
C ARG A 146 1.86 -7.72 2.55
N MET A 147 1.36 -7.66 3.78
CA MET A 147 1.99 -6.89 4.85
C MET A 147 2.08 -7.69 6.15
N TRP A 148 3.09 -7.36 6.96
CA TRP A 148 3.30 -7.91 8.29
C TRP A 148 2.45 -7.17 9.32
N VAL A 149 1.94 -7.93 10.29
CA VAL A 149 1.12 -7.46 11.40
C VAL A 149 1.64 -8.11 12.66
N LYS A 150 1.95 -7.31 13.67
CA LYS A 150 2.29 -7.78 15.00
C LYS A 150 1.03 -8.08 15.79
N ILE A 151 0.88 -9.33 16.24
CA ILE A 151 -0.27 -9.72 17.07
C ILE A 151 -0.18 -9.00 18.41
N THR A 152 -1.26 -8.34 18.79
CA THR A 152 -1.39 -7.65 20.09
C THR A 152 -2.41 -8.33 21.00
N TYR A 153 -3.37 -9.05 20.42
CA TYR A 153 -4.38 -9.78 21.17
C TYR A 153 -4.94 -10.94 20.34
N ARG A 154 -5.35 -12.02 21.04
CA ARG A 154 -5.97 -13.21 20.44
C ARG A 154 -7.18 -13.65 21.26
N GLU A 155 -8.25 -14.01 20.57
CA GLU A 155 -9.45 -14.63 21.11
C GLU A 155 -9.87 -15.81 20.22
N GLY A 156 -9.47 -17.02 20.60
CA GLY A 156 -9.71 -18.23 19.81
C GLY A 156 -9.00 -18.18 18.46
N GLU A 157 -9.76 -18.16 17.37
CA GLU A 157 -9.26 -18.04 15.99
C GLU A 157 -9.28 -16.58 15.47
N ASN A 158 -9.73 -15.63 16.30
CA ASN A 158 -9.73 -14.21 15.96
C ASN A 158 -8.52 -13.52 16.58
N PHE A 159 -7.90 -12.64 15.80
CA PHE A 159 -6.72 -11.91 16.20
C PHE A 159 -6.93 -10.41 16.03
N VAL A 160 -6.21 -9.66 16.84
CA VAL A 160 -6.02 -8.23 16.69
C VAL A 160 -4.52 -7.98 16.63
N GLY A 161 -4.09 -7.14 15.70
CA GLY A 161 -2.70 -6.79 15.55
C GLY A 161 -2.48 -5.38 15.04
N ALA A 162 -1.26 -4.90 15.17
CA ALA A 162 -0.81 -3.61 14.66
C ALA A 162 0.00 -3.84 13.38
N LEU A 163 -0.27 -3.05 12.34
CA LEU A 163 0.46 -3.15 11.09
C LEU A 163 1.94 -2.79 11.30
N ASP A 164 2.83 -3.71 10.93
CA ASP A 164 4.29 -3.60 11.14
C ASP A 164 5.05 -3.29 9.84
N ASN A 165 4.30 -2.98 8.76
CA ASN A 165 4.87 -2.57 7.49
C ASN A 165 4.24 -1.25 7.02
N TRP A 166 4.98 -0.51 6.21
CA TRP A 166 4.44 0.60 5.46
C TRP A 166 3.69 0.07 4.23
N PRO A 167 2.38 0.34 4.09
CA PRO A 167 1.67 -0.01 2.86
C PRO A 167 2.28 0.68 1.64
N ILE A 168 1.89 0.31 0.44
CA ILE A 168 2.29 0.94 -0.82
C ILE A 168 1.04 1.23 -1.64
N TYR A 169 0.15 0.24 -1.77
CA TYR A 169 -1.05 0.30 -2.61
C TYR A 169 -2.35 0.39 -1.80
N VAL A 170 -2.27 0.14 -0.50
CA VAL A 170 -3.41 0.13 0.43
C VAL A 170 -3.36 1.35 1.36
N TYR A 171 -4.51 1.99 1.54
CA TYR A 171 -4.65 3.19 2.38
C TYR A 171 -4.80 2.84 3.86
N LEU A 172 -3.77 2.25 4.47
CA LEU A 172 -3.67 2.00 5.92
C LEU A 172 -2.53 2.79 6.53
N ARG A 173 -2.56 2.99 7.85
CA ARG A 173 -1.43 3.56 8.59
C ARG A 173 -0.55 2.44 9.16
N PRO A 174 0.78 2.64 9.23
CA PRO A 174 1.60 1.89 10.18
C PRO A 174 0.97 1.99 11.58
N ASP A 175 1.11 0.92 12.37
CA ASP A 175 0.52 0.78 13.70
C ASP A 175 -1.03 0.75 13.74
N GLU A 176 -1.71 0.80 12.58
CA GLU A 176 -3.16 0.71 12.54
C GLU A 176 -3.61 -0.65 13.07
N THR A 177 -4.55 -0.62 14.03
CA THR A 177 -5.11 -1.84 14.60
C THR A 177 -6.04 -2.51 13.60
N VAL A 178 -5.71 -3.73 13.21
CA VAL A 178 -6.49 -4.57 12.31
C VAL A 178 -7.01 -5.80 13.04
N ARG A 179 -8.21 -6.26 12.67
CA ARG A 179 -8.79 -7.53 13.13
C ARG A 179 -8.82 -8.51 11.97
N PHE A 180 -8.45 -9.75 12.24
CA PHE A 180 -8.36 -10.79 11.21
C PHE A 180 -8.59 -12.18 11.81
N HIS A 181 -8.92 -13.13 10.94
CA HIS A 181 -9.13 -14.54 11.30
C HIS A 181 -7.86 -15.37 11.04
N ALA A 182 -7.73 -16.51 11.71
CA ALA A 182 -6.66 -17.48 11.47
C ALA A 182 -6.53 -17.90 9.99
N ASP A 183 -7.65 -17.90 9.25
CA ASP A 183 -7.72 -18.23 7.82
C ASP A 183 -7.17 -17.15 6.89
N ASP A 184 -6.97 -15.94 7.40
CA ASP A 184 -6.41 -14.82 6.63
C ASP A 184 -4.87 -14.87 6.59
N ILE A 185 -4.26 -15.67 7.47
CA ILE A 185 -2.81 -15.78 7.63
C ILE A 185 -2.21 -16.53 6.46
N ILE A 186 -1.24 -15.89 5.79
CA ILE A 186 -0.50 -16.46 4.65
C ILE A 186 0.98 -16.74 4.98
N ASP A 187 1.50 -16.19 6.07
CA ASP A 187 2.88 -16.37 6.54
C ASP A 187 2.98 -15.98 8.01
N TYR A 188 4.04 -16.40 8.72
CA TYR A 188 4.27 -16.06 10.12
C TYR A 188 5.75 -16.06 10.51
N VAL A 189 6.05 -15.39 11.62
CA VAL A 189 7.31 -15.50 12.37
C VAL A 189 6.94 -15.62 13.84
N LEU A 190 7.36 -16.73 14.45
CA LEU A 190 7.22 -16.95 15.89
C LEU A 190 8.36 -16.26 16.61
N PHE A 191 8.04 -15.64 17.73
CA PHE A 191 9.03 -15.10 18.66
C PHE A 191 8.88 -15.77 20.01
N ASP A 192 10.02 -16.06 20.63
CA ASP A 192 10.06 -16.59 21.98
C ASP A 192 9.76 -15.50 23.03
N GLU A 193 9.75 -15.88 24.31
CA GLU A 193 9.49 -14.96 25.42
C GLU A 193 10.55 -13.83 25.54
N TYR A 194 11.70 -13.96 24.90
CA TYR A 194 12.78 -12.98 24.85
C TYR A 194 12.72 -12.10 23.59
N GLY A 195 11.78 -12.37 22.67
CA GLY A 195 11.69 -11.68 21.39
C GLY A 195 12.75 -12.12 20.38
N GLU A 196 13.37 -13.27 20.59
CA GLU A 196 14.21 -13.94 19.59
C GLU A 196 13.33 -14.77 18.67
N GLN A 197 13.70 -14.86 17.40
CA GLN A 197 12.96 -15.64 16.43
C GLN A 197 13.06 -17.12 16.81
N ASP A 198 11.92 -17.78 17.04
CA ASP A 198 11.88 -19.21 17.30
C ASP A 198 12.07 -19.95 15.97
N ASP A 199 13.33 -20.22 15.65
CA ASP A 199 13.74 -20.95 14.45
C ASP A 199 13.35 -22.43 14.50
N GLY A 200 12.67 -22.88 15.56
CA GLY A 200 12.10 -24.23 15.67
C GLY A 200 13.14 -25.27 15.35
N VAL A 201 14.10 -25.50 16.26
CA VAL A 201 15.14 -26.53 16.11
C VAL A 201 14.47 -27.86 15.71
N GLU A 202 14.55 -28.17 14.42
CA GLU A 202 14.14 -29.44 13.84
C GLU A 202 15.16 -30.47 14.35
N ALA A 203 14.84 -31.03 15.52
CA ALA A 203 15.58 -32.15 16.08
C ALA A 203 15.40 -33.34 15.13
N ALA A 204 16.40 -33.54 14.29
CA ALA A 204 16.62 -34.73 13.46
C ALA A 204 16.65 -36.02 14.29
#